data_AF-A0A0X8H1D7-F1
#
_entry.id   AF-A0A0X8H1D7-F1
#
_cell.length_a   1.000
_cell.length_b   1.000
_cell.length_c   1.000
_cell.angle_alpha   90.00
_cell.angle_beta   90.00
_cell.angle_gamma   90.00
#
_symmetry.space_group_name_H-M   'P 1'
#
loop_
_entity.id
_entity.type
_entity.pdbx_description
1 polymer ?
#
loop_
_entity_poly.entity_id
_entity_poly.type
_entity_poly.pdbx_seq_one_letter_code
_entity_poly.pdbx_strand_id
1 'polypeptide(L)'
;MLKIQLDLEKETHPSIVRIAQHLLDNAMKDSSVSESLDKPNKSLEGMYKFVTSEAKKVSQNGAAMVEDETVFGWAQHYYDEDLLDFEPKKGKDTSMQKTEELVLPDEDEDVFDF
;
A
#
# COMPACT_ATOMS: atom_id res chain seq x y z
N MET A 1 24.55 8.41 1.87
CA MET A 1 23.26 9.06 1.59
C MET A 1 22.51 8.12 0.66
N LEU A 2 21.38 7.58 1.12
CA LEU A 2 20.64 6.58 0.34
C LEU A 2 20.00 7.26 -0.88
N LYS A 3 19.88 6.55 -2.00
CA LYS A 3 19.22 7.07 -3.21
C LYS A 3 17.81 7.59 -2.93
N ILE A 4 17.06 6.88 -2.08
CA ILE A 4 15.70 7.27 -1.69
C ILE A 4 15.65 8.63 -0.98
N GLN A 5 16.71 9.04 -0.26
CA GLN A 5 16.80 10.37 0.37
C GLN A 5 16.95 11.47 -0.67
N LEU A 6 17.77 11.23 -1.71
CA LEU A 6 17.95 12.16 -2.82
C LEU A 6 16.67 12.30 -3.66
N ASP A 7 15.97 11.18 -3.88
CA ASP A 7 14.70 11.18 -4.61
C ASP A 7 13.61 11.91 -3.78
N LEU A 8 13.61 11.75 -2.46
CA LEU A 8 12.67 12.41 -1.54
C LEU A 8 12.81 13.93 -1.51
N GLU A 9 14.03 14.47 -1.60
CA GLU A 9 14.26 15.93 -1.65
C GLU A 9 13.65 16.61 -2.89
N LYS A 10 13.44 15.85 -3.97
CA LYS A 10 12.86 16.34 -5.22
C LYS A 10 11.36 16.11 -5.30
N GLU A 11 10.86 15.17 -4.50
CA GLU A 11 9.47 14.75 -4.54
C GLU A 11 8.59 15.73 -3.76
N THR A 12 7.44 16.07 -4.33
CA THR A 12 6.49 17.04 -3.73
C THR A 12 5.16 16.39 -3.36
N HIS A 13 4.91 15.16 -3.83
CA HIS A 13 3.67 14.46 -3.55
C HIS A 13 3.61 14.01 -2.07
N PRO A 14 2.64 14.50 -1.28
CA PRO A 14 2.60 14.27 0.16
C PRO A 14 2.49 12.78 0.53
N SER A 15 1.78 11.98 -0.27
CA SER A 15 1.65 10.54 -0.06
C SER A 15 2.97 9.81 -0.26
N ILE A 16 3.71 10.14 -1.33
CA ILE A 16 5.02 9.54 -1.61
C ILE A 16 6.00 9.91 -0.51
N VAL A 17 6.01 11.18 -0.10
CA VAL A 17 6.86 11.68 0.98
C VAL A 17 6.60 10.91 2.27
N ARG A 18 5.34 10.69 2.64
CA ARG A 18 4.98 10.00 3.87
C ARG A 18 5.40 8.53 3.88
N ILE A 19 5.20 7.83 2.77
CA ILE A 19 5.65 6.44 2.61
C ILE A 19 7.18 6.34 2.65
N ALA A 20 7.87 7.23 1.92
CA ALA A 20 9.33 7.26 1.89
C ALA A 20 9.94 7.54 3.27
N GLN A 21 9.36 8.47 4.03
CA GLN A 21 9.77 8.77 5.40
C GLN A 21 9.62 7.53 6.29
N HIS A 22 8.48 6.83 6.22
CA HIS A 22 8.26 5.61 7.00
C HIS A 22 9.30 4.53 6.69
N LEU A 23 9.64 4.32 5.41
CA LEU A 23 10.68 3.37 5.00
C LEU A 23 12.07 3.76 5.52
N LEU A 24 12.39 5.05 5.51
CA LEU A 24 13.65 5.57 6.05
C LEU A 24 13.75 5.38 7.56
N ASP A 25 12.68 5.66 8.29
CA ASP A 25 12.63 5.45 9.74
C ASP A 25 12.82 3.97 10.10
N ASN A 26 12.26 3.07 9.29
CA ASN A 26 12.47 1.63 9.45
C ASN A 26 13.90 1.21 9.10
N ALA A 27 14.50 1.77 8.04
CA ALA A 27 15.89 1.53 7.69
C ALA A 27 16.89 2.05 8.74
N MET A 28 16.53 3.07 9.52
CA MET A 28 17.33 3.50 10.68
C MET A 28 17.26 2.53 11.86
N LYS A 29 16.14 1.80 12.00
CA LYS A 29 15.94 0.82 13.07
C LYS A 29 16.49 -0.57 12.69
N ASP A 30 16.34 -0.94 11.43
CA ASP A 30 16.72 -2.24 10.89
C ASP A 30 17.68 -2.07 9.70
N SER A 31 18.91 -2.55 9.89
CA SER A 31 19.96 -2.48 8.87
C SER A 31 19.60 -3.28 7.61
N SER A 32 18.84 -4.37 7.73
CA SER A 32 18.45 -5.20 6.58
C SER A 32 17.51 -4.46 5.62
N VAL A 33 16.64 -3.59 6.16
CA VAL A 33 15.77 -2.74 5.33
C VAL A 33 16.60 -1.72 4.55
N SER A 34 17.66 -1.18 5.15
CA SER A 34 18.53 -0.22 4.47
C SER A 34 19.22 -0.79 3.23
N GLU A 35 19.59 -2.07 3.27
CA GLU A 35 20.18 -2.79 2.13
C GLU A 35 19.16 -2.97 0.99
N SER A 36 17.89 -3.28 1.31
CA SER A 36 16.80 -3.33 0.32
C SER A 36 16.54 -1.99 -0.36
N LEU A 37 16.69 -0.87 0.37
CA LEU A 37 16.45 0.48 -0.16
C LEU A 37 17.59 1.02 -1.03
N ASP A 38 18.81 0.50 -0.91
CA ASP A 38 19.97 0.95 -1.69
C ASP A 38 20.07 0.28 -3.08
N LYS A 39 19.09 -0.58 -3.42
CA LYS A 39 19.04 -1.30 -4.70
C LYS A 39 18.87 -0.32 -5.89
N PRO A 40 19.75 -0.37 -6.91
CA PRO A 40 19.77 0.63 -8.00
C PRO A 40 18.58 0.53 -8.96
N ASN A 41 17.92 -0.63 -9.02
CA ASN A 41 16.73 -0.91 -9.83
C ASN A 41 15.41 -0.44 -9.20
N LYS A 42 15.46 0.20 -8.01
CA LYS A 42 14.27 0.67 -7.30
C LYS A 42 14.18 2.20 -7.29
N SER A 43 12.97 2.73 -7.37
CA SER A 43 12.70 4.18 -7.35
C SER A 43 11.41 4.51 -6.61
N LEU A 44 11.30 5.73 -6.08
CA LEU A 44 10.07 6.22 -5.44
C LEU A 44 8.87 6.20 -6.40
N GLU A 45 9.09 6.54 -7.66
CA GLU A 45 8.05 6.49 -8.70
C GLU A 45 7.57 5.04 -8.95
N GLY A 46 8.50 4.08 -8.97
CA GLY A 46 8.18 2.66 -9.13
C GLY A 46 7.38 2.13 -7.94
N MET A 47 7.79 2.48 -6.72
CA MET A 47 7.04 2.16 -5.50
C MET A 47 5.63 2.75 -5.55
N TYR A 48 5.48 4.03 -5.91
CA TYR A 48 4.18 4.68 -5.97
C TYR A 48 3.24 4.02 -6.98
N LYS A 49 3.75 3.67 -8.17
CA LYS A 49 2.98 2.91 -9.18
C LYS A 49 2.57 1.53 -8.67
N PHE A 50 3.45 0.85 -7.94
CA PHE A 50 3.17 -0.45 -7.35
C PHE A 50 2.05 -0.35 -6.31
N VAL A 51 2.22 0.52 -5.31
CA VAL A 51 1.22 0.78 -4.26
C VAL A 51 -0.13 1.18 -4.85
N THR A 52 -0.14 2.03 -5.89
CA THR A 52 -1.38 2.43 -6.57
C THR A 52 -2.05 1.26 -7.28
N SER A 53 -1.27 0.33 -7.84
CA SER A 53 -1.79 -0.89 -8.48
C SER A 53 -2.41 -1.83 -7.45
N GLU A 54 -1.76 -2.03 -6.29
CA GLU A 54 -2.34 -2.80 -5.18
C GLU A 54 -3.62 -2.16 -4.65
N ALA A 55 -3.61 -0.84 -4.42
CA ALA A 55 -4.81 -0.10 -4.02
C ALA A 55 -5.95 -0.25 -5.03
N LYS A 56 -5.64 -0.27 -6.33
CA LYS A 56 -6.63 -0.46 -7.39
C LYS A 56 -7.26 -1.85 -7.36
N LYS A 57 -6.51 -2.90 -6.98
CA LYS A 57 -7.04 -4.26 -6.85
C LYS A 57 -8.10 -4.36 -5.75
N VAL A 58 -7.90 -3.64 -4.65
CA VAL A 58 -8.84 -3.61 -3.52
C VAL A 58 -9.90 -2.51 -3.64
N SER A 59 -9.81 -1.68 -4.68
CA SER A 59 -10.77 -0.58 -4.90
C SER A 59 -12.18 -1.11 -5.15
N GLN A 60 -13.15 -0.46 -4.51
CA GLN A 60 -14.56 -0.70 -4.71
C GLN A 60 -15.16 0.55 -5.36
N ASN A 61 -15.89 0.36 -6.47
CA ASN A 61 -16.52 1.44 -7.23
C ASN A 61 -15.55 2.58 -7.64
N GLY A 62 -14.27 2.25 -7.90
CA GLY A 62 -13.26 3.22 -8.34
C GLY A 62 -12.61 4.03 -7.22
N ALA A 63 -12.91 3.74 -5.96
CA ALA A 63 -12.23 4.29 -4.79
C ALA A 63 -11.68 3.17 -3.91
N ALA A 64 -10.52 3.38 -3.31
CA ALA A 64 -9.96 2.48 -2.31
C ALA A 64 -9.70 3.29 -1.04
N MET A 65 -10.12 2.75 0.11
CA MET A 65 -9.73 3.26 1.41
C MET A 65 -8.81 2.21 2.02
N VAL A 66 -7.54 2.55 2.16
CA VAL A 66 -6.49 1.62 2.59
C VAL A 66 -5.78 2.25 3.78
N GLU A 67 -5.52 1.45 4.81
CA GLU A 67 -4.81 1.90 6.00
C GLU A 67 -3.32 2.14 5.69
N ASP A 68 -2.74 3.14 6.37
CA ASP A 68 -1.33 3.52 6.22
C ASP A 68 -0.40 2.29 6.42
N GLU A 69 -0.68 1.44 7.41
CA GLU A 69 0.10 0.23 7.69
C GLU A 69 0.13 -0.74 6.51
N THR A 70 -1.03 -0.92 5.85
CA THR A 70 -1.14 -1.79 4.66
C THR A 70 -0.33 -1.20 3.49
N VAL A 71 -0.42 0.12 3.28
CA VAL A 71 0.35 0.83 2.26
C VAL A 71 1.85 0.71 2.51
N PHE A 72 2.29 0.83 3.76
CA PHE A 72 3.69 0.65 4.14
C PHE A 72 4.17 -0.78 3.91
N GLY A 73 3.34 -1.77 4.21
CA GLY A 73 3.62 -3.17 3.90
C GLY A 73 3.86 -3.39 2.40
N TRP A 74 2.98 -2.87 1.53
CA TRP A 74 3.18 -2.96 0.08
C TRP A 74 4.46 -2.26 -0.39
N ALA A 75 4.76 -1.10 0.17
CA ALA A 75 5.99 -0.39 -0.14
C ALA A 75 7.24 -1.19 0.28
N GLN A 76 7.22 -1.83 1.46
CA GLN A 76 8.31 -2.69 1.90
C GLN A 76 8.49 -3.90 0.98
N HIS A 77 7.40 -4.60 0.64
CA HIS A 77 7.43 -5.71 -0.32
C HIS A 77 8.03 -5.29 -1.67
N TYR A 78 7.75 -4.07 -2.14
CA TYR A 78 8.33 -3.56 -3.38
C TYR A 78 9.87 -3.52 -3.36
N TYR A 79 10.51 -3.20 -2.22
CA TYR A 79 11.96 -3.14 -2.13
C TYR A 79 12.61 -4.49 -1.77
N ASP A 80 11.88 -5.34 -1.04
CA ASP A 80 12.35 -6.68 -0.67
C ASP A 80 12.32 -7.65 -1.85
N GLU A 81 11.32 -7.57 -2.73
CA GLU A 81 11.21 -8.44 -3.90
C GLU A 81 12.08 -7.96 -5.07
N ASP A 82 13.19 -8.65 -5.32
CA ASP A 82 14.15 -8.31 -6.39
C ASP A 82 13.61 -8.48 -7.83
N LEU A 83 12.59 -9.32 -8.01
CA LEU A 83 12.03 -9.73 -9.30
C LEU A 83 10.52 -9.53 -9.35
N LEU A 84 10.03 -8.36 -8.94
CA LEU A 84 8.66 -7.98 -9.29
C LEU A 84 8.60 -7.79 -10.81
N ASP A 85 8.12 -8.81 -11.52
CA ASP A 85 7.57 -8.70 -12.88
C ASP A 85 6.33 -7.82 -12.82
N PHE A 86 6.55 -6.53 -12.56
CA PHE A 86 5.53 -5.51 -12.66
C PHE A 86 5.32 -5.24 -14.14
N GLU A 87 4.57 -6.12 -14.80
CA GLU A 87 3.97 -5.79 -16.07
C GLU A 87 2.85 -4.78 -15.77
N PRO A 88 3.01 -3.49 -16.10
CA PRO A 88 1.88 -2.58 -16.03
C PRO A 88 0.86 -3.08 -17.05
N LYS A 89 -0.15 -3.84 -16.60
CA LYS A 89 -1.21 -4.33 -17.46
C LYS A 89 -1.96 -3.12 -18.01
N LYS A 90 -1.56 -2.71 -19.21
CA LYS A 90 -2.16 -1.62 -19.95
C LYS A 90 -3.52 -2.07 -20.43
N GLY A 91 -4.55 -1.69 -19.67
CA GLY A 91 -5.90 -1.51 -20.19
C GLY A 91 -6.92 -2.54 -19.72
N LYS A 92 -8.01 -2.02 -19.16
CA LYS A 92 -9.38 -1.99 -19.71
C LYS A 92 -10.37 -1.98 -18.53
N ASP A 93 -11.21 -0.96 -18.53
CA ASP A 93 -12.43 -0.90 -17.74
C ASP A 93 -13.21 -2.20 -17.91
N THR A 94 -13.71 -2.81 -16.83
CA THR A 94 -15.10 -3.35 -16.69
C THR A 94 -15.28 -4.30 -15.49
N SER A 95 -16.42 -4.12 -14.81
CA SER A 95 -17.27 -5.12 -14.12
C SER A 95 -16.77 -5.71 -12.77
N MET A 96 -17.36 -5.34 -11.62
CA MET A 96 -18.46 -6.04 -10.88
C MET A 96 -18.13 -7.54 -10.64
N GLN A 97 -18.24 -8.14 -9.45
CA GLN A 97 -19.32 -8.23 -8.45
C GLN A 97 -18.65 -8.64 -7.10
N LYS A 98 -19.19 -8.56 -5.88
CA LYS A 98 -20.54 -8.81 -5.39
C LYS A 98 -20.63 -8.37 -3.92
N THR A 99 -21.78 -7.80 -3.58
CA THR A 99 -22.33 -7.45 -2.27
C THR A 99 -22.40 -8.64 -1.30
N GLU A 100 -22.02 -8.43 -0.04
CA GLU A 100 -22.64 -9.11 1.10
C GLU A 100 -23.14 -8.08 2.10
N GLU A 101 -24.46 -8.06 2.21
CA GLU A 101 -25.30 -7.28 3.09
C GLU A 101 -25.19 -7.90 4.50
N LEU A 102 -24.57 -7.16 5.43
CA LEU A 102 -24.49 -7.57 6.84
C LEU A 102 -25.89 -7.43 7.46
N VAL A 103 -26.64 -8.52 7.47
CA VAL A 103 -27.87 -8.66 8.25
C VAL A 103 -27.45 -8.76 9.72
N LEU A 104 -27.67 -7.68 10.48
CA LEU A 104 -27.65 -7.73 11.93
C LEU A 104 -28.82 -8.62 12.37
N PRO A 105 -28.60 -9.69 13.15
CA PRO A 105 -29.70 -10.37 13.81
C PRO A 105 -30.32 -9.41 14.82
N ASP A 106 -31.61 -9.14 14.67
CA ASP A 106 -32.43 -8.55 15.72
C ASP A 106 -32.36 -9.49 16.94
N GLU A 107 -31.60 -9.09 17.95
CA GLU A 107 -31.65 -9.76 19.25
C GLU A 107 -32.95 -9.35 19.93
N ASP A 108 -33.95 -10.23 19.81
CA ASP A 108 -35.21 -10.18 20.54
C ASP A 108 -34.95 -9.99 22.04
N GLU A 109 -35.70 -9.07 22.62
CA GLU A 109 -35.73 -8.76 24.05
C GLU A 109 -35.90 -10.03 24.89
N ASP A 110 -34.88 -10.39 25.67
CA ASP A 110 -35.01 -11.34 26.76
C ASP A 110 -36.01 -10.78 27.78
N VAL A 111 -37.24 -11.28 27.69
CA VAL A 111 -38.30 -11.14 28.68
C VAL A 111 -37.80 -11.76 29.99
N PHE A 112 -37.41 -10.90 30.94
CA PHE A 112 -37.17 -11.29 32.32
C PHE A 112 -38.48 -11.78 32.94
N ASP A 113 -38.58 -13.10 33.16
CA ASP A 113 -39.63 -13.73 33.96
C ASP A 113 -39.42 -13.36 35.44
N PHE A 114 -40.48 -12.85 36.07
CA PHE A 114 -40.49 -12.26 37.42
C PHE A 114 -40.42 -13.30 38.55
#